data_AF-A0A7Z0Q2E6-F1
#
_entry.id   AF-A0A7Z0Q2E6-F1
#
_cell.length_a   1.000
_cell.length_b   1.000
_cell.length_c   1.000
_cell.angle_alpha   90.00
_cell.angle_beta   90.00
_cell.angle_gamma   90.00
#
_symmetry.space_group_name_H-M   'P 1'
#
loop_
_entity.id
_entity.type
_entity.pdbx_description
1 polymer ?
#
loop_
_entity_poly.entity_id
_entity_poly.type
_entity_poly.pdbx_seq_one_letter_code
_entity_poly.pdbx_strand_id
1 'polypeptide(L)'
;APFGATAPPKPVQDHRGRVIRTADWPLTGAVLASLRVVLDASGRTPVRAEFQYIEGGSSDQRAENLPTPQPVGFPLGAGRVELSVRSAPDRGLTWLNSRPADSQEPGVTAHFHSGLPERTVFVSRPDAEGLVHVVLGNGTTEQVALRPGAAEQITHGEYEVSLRYTAGPPEPHVEVVIAGRPEPLDRRVLRLDAVHGAITPGSWVVVRRPAKGAPDGVPGDPGLAFVATRAVAVREAVYADFGVTGRGTEITLADPWLDEFDVLLSHIRDTTVHAAGEPLRPAGEPLGEDVHGNEIELAELYDGLRPGRTLLVTGERSDVPGTAGVEATEVVTIAAADPAVDPRLPGDHVHTRLTLTADLAHRYRRETVRILGNVVEATHGESREEAVGSGDSGRAGQTFALWQSPLTWLAADDPLGAAPVLEIRVDGILWHRADSLAGRGPGERVYVVGTTADGRTAVTFGDGVNGA
;
A
#
# COMPACT_ATOMS: atom_id res chain seq x y z
N ALA A 1 -11.04 10.91 -7.45
CA ALA A 1 -12.24 10.48 -6.68
C ALA A 1 -13.18 9.72 -7.64
N PRO A 2 -14.33 9.18 -7.21
CA PRO A 2 -15.32 8.69 -8.17
C PRO A 2 -15.82 9.83 -9.08
N PHE A 3 -16.15 9.49 -10.33
CA PHE A 3 -16.74 10.42 -11.28
C PHE A 3 -18.06 10.96 -10.74
N GLY A 4 -18.26 12.28 -10.85
CA GLY A 4 -19.45 12.95 -10.33
C GLY A 4 -19.37 13.36 -8.86
N ALA A 5 -18.36 12.95 -8.09
CA ALA A 5 -18.22 13.34 -6.69
C ALA A 5 -18.22 14.88 -6.48
N THR A 6 -17.75 15.63 -7.47
CA THR A 6 -17.72 17.10 -7.49
C THR A 6 -18.84 17.74 -8.31
N ALA A 7 -19.77 16.95 -8.85
CA ALA A 7 -20.86 17.48 -9.66
C ALA A 7 -21.77 18.42 -8.84
N PRO A 8 -22.23 19.52 -9.42
CA PRO A 8 -23.16 20.42 -8.74
C PRO A 8 -24.48 19.68 -8.45
N PRO A 9 -25.21 20.08 -7.40
CA PRO A 9 -26.58 19.60 -7.18
C PRO A 9 -27.45 19.80 -8.43
N LYS A 10 -28.37 18.87 -8.69
CA LYS A 10 -29.28 18.91 -9.83
C LYS A 10 -30.21 20.13 -9.70
N PRO A 11 -30.26 21.07 -10.65
CA PRO A 11 -31.23 22.15 -10.62
C PRO A 11 -32.64 21.60 -10.91
N VAL A 12 -33.61 22.02 -10.10
CA VAL A 12 -35.05 21.76 -10.31
C VAL A 12 -35.65 23.04 -10.84
N GLN A 13 -36.35 22.97 -11.99
CA GLN A 13 -36.84 24.13 -12.72
C GLN A 13 -38.36 24.17 -12.79
N ASP A 14 -38.95 25.36 -12.83
CA ASP A 14 -40.37 25.52 -13.13
C ASP A 14 -40.67 25.35 -14.64
N HIS A 15 -41.95 25.40 -15.01
CA HIS A 15 -42.43 25.35 -16.40
C HIS A 15 -41.89 26.46 -17.31
N ARG A 16 -41.19 27.47 -16.77
CA ARG A 16 -40.55 28.56 -17.51
C ARG A 16 -39.02 28.41 -17.55
N GLY A 17 -38.48 27.28 -17.08
CA GLY A 17 -37.05 27.00 -17.04
C GLY A 17 -36.31 27.73 -15.91
N ARG A 18 -37.00 28.38 -14.97
CA ARG A 18 -36.37 29.05 -13.83
C ARG A 18 -36.05 28.03 -12.75
N VAL A 19 -34.81 28.02 -12.26
CA VAL A 19 -34.42 27.17 -11.13
C VAL A 19 -35.16 27.60 -9.87
N ILE A 20 -35.93 26.68 -9.30
CA ILE A 20 -36.74 26.88 -8.09
C ILE A 20 -36.13 26.21 -6.85
N ARG A 21 -35.38 25.12 -7.02
CA ARG A 21 -34.62 24.45 -5.95
C ARG A 21 -33.50 23.58 -6.54
N THR A 22 -32.76 22.89 -5.68
CA THR A 22 -31.81 21.84 -6.09
C THR A 22 -32.19 20.49 -5.47
N ALA A 23 -31.80 19.41 -6.13
CA ALA A 23 -31.97 18.03 -5.69
C ALA A 23 -30.65 17.27 -5.85
N ASP A 24 -30.51 16.11 -5.22
CA ASP A 24 -29.37 15.25 -5.49
C ASP A 24 -29.56 14.46 -6.80
N TRP A 25 -28.46 14.06 -7.41
CA TRP A 25 -28.51 13.19 -8.57
C TRP A 25 -28.71 11.73 -8.13
N PRO A 26 -29.58 10.95 -8.79
CA PRO A 26 -29.56 9.50 -8.62
C PRO A 26 -28.28 8.91 -9.21
N LEU A 27 -27.73 7.87 -8.60
CA LEU A 27 -26.70 7.06 -9.24
C LEU A 27 -27.31 6.29 -10.42
N THR A 28 -26.54 6.11 -11.49
CA THR A 28 -26.99 5.48 -12.74
C THR A 28 -27.73 4.16 -12.50
N GLY A 29 -28.92 4.03 -13.10
CA GLY A 29 -29.83 2.90 -12.95
C GLY A 29 -31.02 3.17 -12.03
N ALA A 30 -30.95 4.18 -11.14
CA ALA A 30 -32.05 4.46 -10.21
C ALA A 30 -33.15 5.29 -10.89
N VAL A 31 -34.37 4.76 -10.86
CA VAL A 31 -35.59 5.44 -11.28
C VAL A 31 -36.16 6.17 -10.07
N LEU A 32 -36.39 7.48 -10.15
CA LEU A 32 -37.01 8.25 -9.08
C LEU A 32 -38.30 8.89 -9.60
N ALA A 33 -39.42 8.57 -8.97
CA ALA A 33 -40.69 9.27 -9.16
C ALA A 33 -41.09 9.94 -7.85
N SER A 34 -41.40 11.23 -7.86
CA SER A 34 -41.91 11.93 -6.69
C SER A 34 -43.26 12.58 -6.93
N LEU A 35 -44.05 12.65 -5.86
CA LEU A 35 -45.28 13.40 -5.73
C LEU A 35 -45.13 14.32 -4.51
N ARG A 36 -45.29 15.63 -4.72
CA ARG A 36 -45.38 16.61 -3.66
C ARG A 36 -46.75 17.26 -3.68
N VAL A 37 -47.54 17.02 -2.64
CA VAL A 37 -48.87 17.61 -2.43
C VAL A 37 -48.71 18.84 -1.57
N VAL A 38 -48.83 20.01 -2.18
CA VAL A 38 -48.75 21.31 -1.52
C VAL A 38 -50.12 21.67 -0.93
N LEU A 39 -50.11 22.08 0.33
CA LEU A 39 -51.26 22.56 1.08
C LEU A 39 -51.30 24.11 1.04
N ASP A 40 -52.48 24.67 1.27
CA ASP A 40 -52.69 26.10 1.42
C ASP A 40 -51.93 26.68 2.63
N ALA A 41 -51.91 28.00 2.79
CA ALA A 41 -51.23 28.65 3.91
C ALA A 41 -51.75 28.21 5.29
N SER A 42 -52.99 27.70 5.37
CA SER A 42 -53.55 27.12 6.59
C SER A 42 -53.10 25.68 6.87
N GLY A 43 -52.44 25.04 5.90
CA GLY A 43 -51.96 23.67 5.98
C GLY A 43 -53.10 22.64 6.01
N ARG A 44 -54.26 22.92 5.40
CA ARG A 44 -55.45 22.05 5.47
C ARG A 44 -55.92 21.54 4.12
N THR A 45 -55.78 22.35 3.08
CA THR A 45 -56.36 22.06 1.77
C THR A 45 -55.27 21.91 0.72
N PRO A 46 -55.21 20.79 -0.04
CA PRO A 46 -54.32 20.66 -1.18
C PRO A 46 -54.62 21.72 -2.25
N VAL A 47 -53.60 22.48 -2.66
CA VAL A 47 -53.71 23.54 -3.67
C VAL A 47 -52.88 23.25 -4.93
N ARG A 48 -51.87 22.37 -4.83
CA ARG A 48 -51.03 21.99 -5.97
C ARG A 48 -50.46 20.59 -5.78
N ALA A 49 -50.36 19.82 -6.86
CA ALA A 49 -49.60 18.58 -6.92
C ALA A 49 -48.43 18.77 -7.88
N GLU A 50 -47.22 18.45 -7.42
CA GLU A 50 -45.99 18.53 -8.20
C GLU A 50 -45.45 17.11 -8.38
N PHE A 51 -45.06 16.80 -9.60
CA PHE A 51 -44.54 15.51 -10.01
C PHE A 51 -43.16 15.68 -10.62
N GLN A 52 -42.28 14.76 -10.30
CA GLN A 52 -40.97 14.66 -10.92
C GLN A 52 -40.67 13.21 -11.22
N TYR A 53 -40.19 12.94 -12.43
CA TYR A 53 -39.65 11.65 -12.81
C TYR A 53 -38.21 11.82 -13.25
N ILE A 54 -37.36 10.89 -12.84
CA ILE A 54 -35.94 10.83 -13.16
C ILE A 54 -35.62 9.39 -13.51
N GLU A 55 -35.00 9.18 -14.65
CA GLU A 55 -34.49 7.89 -15.08
C GLU A 55 -33.19 8.15 -15.85
N GLY A 56 -32.10 7.54 -15.37
CA GLY A 56 -30.75 7.80 -15.87
C GLY A 56 -30.41 9.30 -15.86
N GLY A 57 -30.00 9.83 -17.01
CA GLY A 57 -29.70 11.26 -17.19
C GLY A 57 -30.91 12.15 -17.51
N SER A 58 -32.11 11.58 -17.70
CA SER A 58 -33.30 12.34 -18.09
C SER A 58 -34.12 12.81 -16.89
N SER A 59 -34.88 13.89 -17.04
CA SER A 59 -35.81 14.37 -16.02
C SER A 59 -37.05 14.93 -16.69
N ASP A 60 -38.21 14.55 -16.19
CA ASP A 60 -39.48 15.16 -16.55
C ASP A 60 -40.19 15.69 -15.30
N GLN A 61 -40.90 16.81 -15.42
CA GLN A 61 -41.56 17.49 -14.31
C GLN A 61 -42.91 18.03 -14.74
N ARG A 62 -43.89 17.90 -13.84
CA ARG A 62 -45.25 18.38 -14.06
C ARG A 62 -45.81 18.98 -12.78
N ALA A 63 -46.57 20.07 -12.89
CA ALA A 63 -47.35 20.59 -11.77
C ALA A 63 -48.81 20.80 -12.21
N GLU A 64 -49.74 20.43 -11.33
CA GLU A 64 -51.18 20.59 -11.54
C GLU A 64 -51.81 21.33 -10.36
N ASN A 65 -52.64 22.33 -10.64
CA ASN A 65 -53.36 23.06 -9.61
C ASN A 65 -54.53 22.21 -9.10
N LEU A 66 -54.75 22.24 -7.78
CA LEU A 66 -55.82 21.49 -7.12
C LEU A 66 -56.87 22.43 -6.51
N PRO A 67 -58.13 21.99 -6.38
CA PRO A 67 -58.66 20.68 -6.82
C PRO A 67 -58.88 20.63 -8.33
N THR A 68 -58.77 19.43 -8.90
CA THR A 68 -59.19 19.18 -10.29
C THR A 68 -60.66 18.73 -10.32
N PRO A 69 -61.51 19.26 -11.23
CA PRO A 69 -62.93 18.92 -11.27
C PRO A 69 -63.20 17.50 -11.80
N GLN A 70 -62.26 16.94 -12.56
CA GLN A 70 -62.27 15.56 -13.07
C GLN A 70 -60.85 14.99 -12.94
N PRO A 71 -60.69 13.65 -12.95
CA PRO A 71 -59.37 13.04 -13.05
C PRO A 71 -58.60 13.57 -14.27
N VAL A 72 -57.35 13.95 -14.07
CA VAL A 72 -56.47 14.51 -15.11
C VAL A 72 -55.32 13.54 -15.34
N GLY A 73 -55.15 13.09 -16.58
CA GLY A 73 -54.04 12.23 -16.98
C GLY A 73 -53.02 12.98 -17.84
N PHE A 74 -51.74 12.94 -17.48
CA PHE A 74 -50.65 13.62 -18.21
C PHE A 74 -49.42 12.71 -18.37
N PRO A 75 -48.63 12.88 -19.45
CA PRO A 75 -47.36 12.17 -19.59
C PRO A 75 -46.36 12.66 -18.55
N LEU A 76 -45.53 11.74 -18.07
CA LEU A 76 -44.40 12.02 -17.19
C LEU A 76 -43.30 11.00 -17.51
N GLY A 77 -42.18 11.45 -18.08
CA GLY A 77 -41.11 10.59 -18.56
C GLY A 77 -41.58 9.66 -19.69
N ALA A 78 -41.26 8.38 -19.56
CA ALA A 78 -41.71 7.34 -20.49
C ALA A 78 -43.14 6.83 -20.19
N GLY A 79 -43.73 7.21 -19.05
CA GLY A 79 -45.05 6.76 -18.61
C GLY A 79 -46.08 7.87 -18.48
N ARG A 80 -47.11 7.61 -17.68
CA ARG A 80 -48.27 8.50 -17.49
C ARG A 80 -48.70 8.51 -16.03
N VAL A 81 -49.15 9.67 -15.56
CA VAL A 81 -49.79 9.80 -14.24
C VAL A 81 -51.26 10.17 -14.44
N GLU A 82 -52.14 9.55 -13.66
CA GLU A 82 -53.52 9.98 -13.48
C GLU A 82 -53.75 10.54 -12.07
N LEU A 83 -54.11 11.82 -12.02
CA LEU A 83 -54.34 12.58 -10.80
C LEU A 83 -55.83 12.79 -10.57
N SER A 84 -56.30 12.51 -9.36
CA SER A 84 -57.67 12.81 -8.93
C SER A 84 -57.68 13.35 -7.51
N VAL A 85 -58.67 14.20 -7.21
CA VAL A 85 -58.88 14.75 -5.87
C VAL A 85 -60.24 14.31 -5.37
N ARG A 86 -60.28 13.75 -4.17
CA ARG A 86 -61.52 13.50 -3.45
C ARG A 86 -61.77 14.64 -2.47
N SER A 87 -62.81 15.42 -2.73
CA SER A 87 -63.30 16.41 -1.78
C SER A 87 -64.08 15.74 -0.65
N ALA A 88 -64.08 16.35 0.54
CA ALA A 88 -64.96 15.91 1.62
C ALA A 88 -66.43 16.04 1.14
N PRO A 89 -67.32 15.08 1.43
CA PRO A 89 -68.73 15.27 1.15
C PRO A 89 -69.21 16.53 1.87
N ASP A 90 -69.96 17.38 1.15
CA ASP A 90 -70.79 18.39 1.80
C ASP A 90 -71.59 17.69 2.91
N ARG A 91 -71.58 18.24 4.12
CA ARG A 91 -72.36 17.70 5.25
C ARG A 91 -73.87 17.85 4.97
N GLY A 92 -74.39 17.01 4.08
CA GLY A 92 -75.79 16.64 3.97
C GLY A 92 -76.06 15.43 4.86
N LEU A 93 -77.30 15.31 5.37
CA LEU A 93 -77.76 14.39 6.41
C LEU A 93 -77.68 12.87 6.08
N THR A 94 -76.89 12.45 5.10
CA THR A 94 -76.83 11.06 4.60
C THR A 94 -75.84 10.14 5.35
N TRP A 95 -75.12 10.65 6.35
CA TRP A 95 -74.06 9.92 7.07
C TRP A 95 -74.57 8.80 8.00
N LEU A 96 -75.88 8.71 8.27
CA LEU A 96 -76.47 7.78 9.24
C LEU A 96 -76.51 6.30 8.79
N ASN A 97 -76.15 5.97 7.55
CA ASN A 97 -76.33 4.61 7.00
C ASN A 97 -75.05 3.90 6.50
N SER A 98 -73.84 4.44 6.73
CA SER A 98 -72.61 3.81 6.20
C SER A 98 -71.78 3.09 7.28
N ARG A 99 -71.31 1.87 6.95
CA ARG A 99 -70.47 1.03 7.83
C ARG A 99 -69.03 1.56 7.92
N PRO A 100 -68.29 1.29 9.03
CA PRO A 100 -66.98 1.91 9.30
C PRO A 100 -65.79 1.43 8.46
N ALA A 101 -65.97 0.45 7.57
CA ALA A 101 -64.86 -0.22 6.86
C ALA A 101 -64.49 0.42 5.50
N ASP A 102 -65.25 1.40 5.03
CA ASP A 102 -65.00 2.16 3.80
C ASP A 102 -64.61 3.61 4.14
N SER A 103 -63.41 3.84 4.67
CA SER A 103 -62.95 5.19 4.99
C SER A 103 -62.78 6.04 3.72
N GLN A 104 -63.84 6.76 3.35
CA GLN A 104 -63.87 7.75 2.27
C GLN A 104 -63.14 9.05 2.66
N GLU A 105 -61.86 8.96 3.02
CA GLU A 105 -61.08 10.11 3.45
C GLU A 105 -60.83 11.09 2.29
N PRO A 106 -61.00 12.41 2.48
CA PRO A 106 -60.69 13.39 1.45
C PRO A 106 -59.18 13.52 1.27
N GLY A 107 -58.72 13.66 0.02
CA GLY A 107 -57.30 13.66 -0.29
C GLY A 107 -56.98 13.70 -1.79
N VAL A 108 -55.70 13.53 -2.11
CA VAL A 108 -55.15 13.52 -3.47
C VAL A 108 -54.71 12.10 -3.80
N THR A 109 -55.15 11.57 -4.94
CA THR A 109 -54.70 10.26 -5.44
C THR A 109 -53.96 10.45 -6.76
N ALA A 110 -52.74 9.92 -6.84
CA ALA A 110 -51.98 9.81 -8.06
C ALA A 110 -51.77 8.34 -8.41
N HIS A 111 -52.11 7.95 -9.63
CA HIS A 111 -51.80 6.63 -10.19
C HIS A 111 -50.65 6.79 -11.16
N PHE A 112 -49.50 6.20 -10.82
CA PHE A 112 -48.35 6.06 -11.70
C PHE A 112 -48.56 4.80 -12.53
N HIS A 113 -48.66 4.95 -13.86
CA HIS A 113 -48.89 3.84 -14.80
C HIS A 113 -47.58 3.25 -15.32
N SER A 114 -47.68 2.21 -16.15
CA SER A 114 -46.54 1.58 -16.85
C SER A 114 -45.60 2.62 -17.48
N GLY A 115 -44.29 2.44 -17.31
CA GLY A 115 -43.26 3.41 -17.68
C GLY A 115 -42.86 4.35 -16.53
N LEU A 116 -43.50 4.21 -15.37
CA LEU A 116 -43.13 4.79 -14.07
C LEU A 116 -43.12 3.65 -13.03
N PRO A 117 -42.66 3.89 -11.78
CA PRO A 117 -42.91 3.00 -10.65
C PRO A 117 -44.42 2.78 -10.46
N GLU A 118 -44.96 1.70 -11.05
CA GLU A 118 -46.41 1.51 -11.21
C GLU A 118 -47.10 1.31 -9.85
N ARG A 119 -47.75 2.37 -9.36
CA ARG A 119 -48.27 2.46 -7.99
C ARG A 119 -49.36 3.52 -7.87
N THR A 120 -50.31 3.28 -6.98
CA THR A 120 -51.24 4.28 -6.48
C THR A 120 -50.67 4.92 -5.22
N VAL A 121 -50.60 6.24 -5.19
CA VAL A 121 -50.26 7.03 -4.01
C VAL A 121 -51.47 7.87 -3.63
N PHE A 122 -51.97 7.69 -2.42
CA PHE A 122 -52.99 8.55 -1.83
C PHE A 122 -52.40 9.34 -0.67
N VAL A 123 -52.67 10.63 -0.63
CA VAL A 123 -52.29 11.54 0.45
C VAL A 123 -53.57 12.18 0.97
N SER A 124 -53.91 11.90 2.23
CA SER A 124 -55.10 12.48 2.85
C SER A 124 -54.90 13.96 3.22
N ARG A 125 -56.02 14.65 3.45
CA ARG A 125 -55.97 15.95 4.11
C ARG A 125 -55.59 15.76 5.58
N PRO A 126 -54.85 16.70 6.19
CA PRO A 126 -54.60 16.67 7.62
C PRO A 126 -55.91 16.58 8.41
N ASP A 127 -56.00 15.64 9.34
CA ASP A 127 -57.15 15.48 10.22
C ASP A 127 -57.18 16.56 11.34
N ALA A 128 -58.07 16.40 12.33
CA ALA A 128 -58.21 17.37 13.41
C ALA A 128 -56.96 17.47 14.29
N GLU A 129 -56.19 16.37 14.36
CA GLU A 129 -54.92 16.23 15.07
C GLU A 129 -53.72 16.62 14.19
N GLY A 130 -53.96 16.93 12.91
CA GLY A 130 -52.96 17.29 11.93
C GLY A 130 -52.19 16.10 11.36
N LEU A 131 -52.66 14.87 11.55
CA LEU A 131 -52.09 13.67 10.94
C LEU A 131 -52.46 13.59 9.45
N VAL A 132 -51.50 13.16 8.64
CA VAL A 132 -51.74 12.83 7.22
C VAL A 132 -51.55 11.34 7.04
N HIS A 133 -52.51 10.69 6.38
CA HIS A 133 -52.37 9.31 5.92
C HIS A 133 -51.82 9.29 4.50
N VAL A 134 -50.67 8.62 4.33
CA VAL A 134 -50.16 8.25 3.02
C VAL A 134 -50.43 6.78 2.80
N VAL A 135 -51.18 6.46 1.75
CA VAL A 135 -51.48 5.08 1.36
C VAL A 135 -50.81 4.78 0.03
N LEU A 136 -50.09 3.68 0.00
CA LEU A 136 -49.41 3.16 -1.18
C LEU A 136 -50.09 1.87 -1.61
N GLY A 137 -50.29 1.70 -2.91
CA GLY A 137 -50.95 0.53 -3.49
C GLY A 137 -50.29 0.05 -4.77
N ASN A 138 -50.02 -1.25 -4.89
CA ASN A 138 -49.60 -1.91 -6.14
C ASN A 138 -50.10 -3.36 -6.24
N GLY A 139 -51.22 -3.66 -5.57
CA GLY A 139 -51.72 -5.01 -5.32
C GLY A 139 -51.62 -5.40 -3.84
N THR A 140 -50.62 -4.89 -3.12
CA THR A 140 -50.59 -4.79 -1.66
C THR A 140 -50.82 -3.34 -1.23
N THR A 141 -51.41 -3.13 -0.04
CA THR A 141 -51.68 -1.80 0.51
C THR A 141 -50.85 -1.59 1.77
N GLU A 142 -50.11 -0.48 1.82
CA GLU A 142 -49.41 -0.02 3.01
C GLU A 142 -49.84 1.40 3.35
N GLN A 143 -50.10 1.65 4.64
CA GLN A 143 -50.57 2.94 5.13
C GLN A 143 -49.62 3.46 6.21
N VAL A 144 -49.15 4.69 6.03
CA VAL A 144 -48.29 5.39 6.97
C VAL A 144 -49.00 6.64 7.46
N ALA A 145 -49.06 6.83 8.78
CA ALA A 145 -49.59 8.04 9.41
C ALA A 145 -48.44 8.98 9.76
N LEU A 146 -48.40 10.15 9.13
CA LEU A 146 -47.34 11.14 9.31
C LEU A 146 -47.81 12.27 10.22
N ARG A 147 -47.01 12.56 11.25
CA ARG A 147 -47.17 13.78 12.06
C ARG A 147 -46.48 14.98 11.40
N PRO A 148 -46.90 16.22 11.72
CA PRO A 148 -46.18 17.42 11.31
C PRO A 148 -44.67 17.34 11.60
N GLY A 149 -43.83 17.49 10.58
CA GLY A 149 -42.37 17.41 10.67
C GLY A 149 -41.79 15.99 10.60
N ALA A 150 -42.62 14.96 10.52
CA ALA A 150 -42.16 13.58 10.41
C ALA A 150 -41.53 13.30 9.04
N ALA A 151 -40.50 12.46 9.05
CA ALA A 151 -39.94 11.81 7.88
C ALA A 151 -39.87 10.30 8.17
N GLU A 152 -40.38 9.51 7.24
CA GLU A 152 -40.43 8.04 7.33
C GLU A 152 -39.84 7.46 6.06
N GLN A 153 -39.23 6.29 6.17
CA GLN A 153 -38.73 5.53 5.03
C GLN A 153 -39.24 4.10 5.14
N ILE A 154 -39.89 3.62 4.09
CA ILE A 154 -40.48 2.29 4.03
C ILE A 154 -40.12 1.61 2.71
N THR A 155 -40.10 0.28 2.72
CA THR A 155 -39.91 -0.54 1.52
C THR A 155 -41.27 -1.09 1.10
N HIS A 156 -41.69 -0.86 -0.15
CA HIS A 156 -42.94 -1.41 -0.67
C HIS A 156 -42.72 -2.01 -2.06
N GLY A 157 -42.84 -3.33 -2.18
CA GLY A 157 -42.41 -4.06 -3.38
C GLY A 157 -40.90 -3.92 -3.59
N GLU A 158 -40.49 -3.68 -4.83
CA GLU A 158 -39.08 -3.39 -5.18
C GLU A 158 -38.65 -1.93 -5.01
N TYR A 159 -39.48 -1.06 -4.42
CA TYR A 159 -39.21 0.37 -4.29
C TYR A 159 -38.94 0.78 -2.84
N GLU A 160 -37.95 1.65 -2.66
CA GLU A 160 -37.78 2.44 -1.44
C GLU A 160 -38.66 3.68 -1.53
N VAL A 161 -39.47 3.93 -0.51
CA VAL A 161 -40.38 5.07 -0.46
C VAL A 161 -40.04 5.96 0.73
N SER A 162 -39.59 7.17 0.44
CA SER A 162 -39.37 8.21 1.44
C SER A 162 -40.59 9.12 1.53
N LEU A 163 -41.08 9.32 2.74
CA LEU A 163 -42.23 10.15 3.06
C LEU A 163 -41.79 11.30 3.96
N ARG A 164 -42.23 12.52 3.65
CA ARG A 164 -41.95 13.68 4.49
C ARG A 164 -43.17 14.58 4.58
N TYR A 165 -43.54 14.96 5.79
CA TYR A 165 -44.58 15.95 6.01
C TYR A 165 -43.99 17.24 6.59
N THR A 166 -43.91 18.27 5.75
CA THR A 166 -43.49 19.61 6.15
C THR A 166 -44.71 20.43 6.52
N ALA A 167 -44.86 20.77 7.80
CA ALA A 167 -45.91 21.67 8.27
C ALA A 167 -45.38 23.10 8.44
N GLY A 168 -46.24 24.09 8.23
CA GLY A 168 -45.92 25.51 8.40
C GLY A 168 -45.41 26.21 7.13
N PRO A 169 -45.22 27.55 7.20
CA PRO A 169 -44.79 28.37 6.07
C PRO A 169 -43.32 28.11 5.67
N PRO A 170 -42.91 28.44 4.42
CA PRO A 170 -43.68 29.18 3.42
C PRO A 170 -44.70 28.32 2.65
N GLU A 171 -44.51 27.01 2.60
CA GLU A 171 -45.34 26.11 1.79
C GLU A 171 -45.47 24.73 2.46
N PRO A 172 -46.53 24.51 3.28
CA PRO A 172 -46.77 23.22 3.90
C PRO A 172 -47.07 22.18 2.82
N HIS A 173 -46.48 20.99 2.93
CA HIS A 173 -46.60 19.96 1.91
C HIS A 173 -46.28 18.56 2.43
N VAL A 174 -46.80 17.56 1.72
CA VAL A 174 -46.45 16.15 1.90
C VAL A 174 -45.69 15.71 0.66
N GLU A 175 -44.48 15.22 0.85
CA GLU A 175 -43.63 14.70 -0.20
C GLU A 175 -43.55 13.17 -0.10
N VAL A 176 -43.77 12.51 -1.24
CA VAL A 176 -43.64 11.08 -1.44
C VAL A 176 -42.62 10.88 -2.54
N VAL A 177 -41.50 10.24 -2.23
CA VAL A 177 -40.45 9.91 -3.19
C VAL A 177 -40.39 8.40 -3.32
N ILE A 178 -40.62 7.89 -4.52
CA ILE A 178 -40.54 6.48 -4.88
C ILE A 178 -39.25 6.29 -5.67
N ALA A 179 -38.30 5.60 -5.07
CA ALA A 179 -37.04 5.23 -5.72
C ALA A 179 -37.10 3.74 -6.09
N GLY A 180 -36.99 3.46 -7.38
CA GLY A 180 -36.76 2.11 -7.89
C GLY A 180 -35.42 1.60 -7.39
N ARG A 181 -35.39 0.32 -7.00
CA ARG A 181 -34.13 -0.40 -6.94
C ARG A 181 -33.48 -0.28 -8.32
N PRO A 182 -32.29 0.33 -8.41
CA PRO A 182 -31.64 0.49 -9.70
C PRO A 182 -31.51 -0.87 -10.38
N GLU A 183 -31.74 -0.94 -11.70
CA GLU A 183 -31.03 -1.94 -12.51
C GLU A 183 -29.58 -1.90 -12.03
N PRO A 184 -28.99 -3.02 -11.58
CA PRO A 184 -27.87 -2.97 -10.66
C PRO A 184 -26.77 -2.12 -11.28
N LEU A 185 -26.59 -0.92 -10.72
CA LEU A 185 -25.36 -0.17 -10.84
C LEU A 185 -24.28 -1.21 -10.67
N ASP A 186 -23.46 -1.45 -11.69
CA ASP A 186 -22.49 -2.53 -11.59
C ASP A 186 -21.62 -2.22 -10.37
N ARG A 187 -21.90 -2.93 -9.27
CA ARG A 187 -21.38 -2.61 -7.93
C ARG A 187 -19.88 -2.81 -7.87
N ARG A 188 -19.30 -3.37 -8.93
CA ARG A 188 -17.88 -3.62 -9.13
C ARG A 188 -17.26 -2.59 -10.07
N VAL A 189 -18.03 -1.79 -10.80
CA VAL A 189 -17.48 -0.75 -11.68
C VAL A 189 -17.28 0.54 -10.90
N LEU A 190 -16.04 0.99 -10.86
CA LEU A 190 -15.63 2.25 -10.26
C LEU A 190 -15.10 3.16 -11.36
N ARG A 191 -15.82 4.26 -11.63
CA ARG A 191 -15.43 5.28 -12.60
C ARG A 191 -14.72 6.40 -11.86
N LEU A 192 -13.52 6.77 -12.30
CA LEU A 192 -12.74 7.87 -11.71
C LEU A 192 -12.96 9.19 -12.47
N ASP A 193 -12.80 10.30 -11.77
CA ASP A 193 -12.96 11.66 -12.28
C ASP A 193 -11.85 12.11 -13.26
N ALA A 194 -10.71 11.42 -13.26
CA ALA A 194 -9.58 11.69 -14.16
C ALA A 194 -8.98 10.40 -14.74
N VAL A 195 -8.10 10.56 -15.72
CA VAL A 195 -7.35 9.45 -16.33
C VAL A 195 -6.13 9.13 -15.47
N HIS A 196 -6.01 7.88 -15.05
CA HIS A 196 -4.93 7.34 -14.22
C HIS A 196 -4.25 6.16 -14.91
N GLY A 197 -3.23 6.44 -15.73
CA GLY A 197 -2.54 5.42 -16.53
C GLY A 197 -1.69 4.42 -15.74
N ALA A 198 -1.38 4.71 -14.46
CA ALA A 198 -0.61 3.81 -13.60
C ALA A 198 -1.46 2.67 -12.98
N ILE A 199 -2.79 2.72 -13.14
CA ILE A 199 -3.69 1.67 -12.65
C ILE A 199 -3.76 0.58 -13.71
N THR A 200 -3.28 -0.62 -13.38
CA THR A 200 -3.26 -1.76 -14.31
C THR A 200 -4.13 -2.91 -13.80
N PRO A 201 -4.62 -3.80 -14.68
CA PRO A 201 -5.23 -5.05 -14.25
C PRO A 201 -4.30 -5.82 -13.30
N GLY A 202 -4.87 -6.44 -12.26
CA GLY A 202 -4.16 -7.15 -11.19
C GLY A 202 -3.62 -6.27 -10.06
N SER A 203 -3.56 -4.95 -10.25
CA SER A 203 -3.13 -4.02 -9.20
C SER A 203 -4.16 -3.92 -8.07
N TRP A 204 -3.68 -3.54 -6.88
CA TRP A 204 -4.52 -3.29 -5.72
C TRP A 204 -5.22 -1.93 -5.81
N VAL A 205 -6.49 -1.91 -5.41
CA VAL A 205 -7.32 -0.72 -5.27
C VAL A 205 -7.93 -0.73 -3.88
N VAL A 206 -7.79 0.38 -3.16
CA VAL A 206 -8.42 0.60 -1.85
C VAL A 206 -9.46 1.70 -2.00
N VAL A 207 -10.70 1.39 -1.66
CA VAL A 207 -11.83 2.33 -1.66
C VAL A 207 -12.20 2.64 -0.21
N ARG A 208 -12.21 3.92 0.16
CA ARG A 208 -12.53 4.39 1.51
C ARG A 208 -13.77 5.28 1.46
N ARG A 209 -14.81 4.90 2.22
CA ARG A 209 -16.13 5.55 2.28
C ARG A 209 -16.50 5.82 3.74
N PRO A 210 -15.93 6.86 4.36
CA PRO A 210 -15.98 7.03 5.82
C PRO A 210 -17.40 7.18 6.39
N ALA A 211 -18.37 7.68 5.62
CA ALA A 211 -19.76 7.80 6.08
C ALA A 211 -20.61 6.54 5.86
N LYS A 212 -20.10 5.49 5.19
CA LYS A 212 -20.88 4.28 4.87
C LYS A 212 -21.22 3.47 6.11
N GLY A 213 -22.51 3.21 6.31
CA GLY A 213 -23.05 2.46 7.46
C GLY A 213 -22.95 3.21 8.80
N ALA A 214 -22.57 4.49 8.80
CA ALA A 214 -22.51 5.30 10.02
C ALA A 214 -23.91 5.78 10.44
N PRO A 215 -24.18 5.95 11.75
CA PRO A 215 -25.40 6.62 12.22
C PRO A 215 -25.47 8.04 11.63
N ASP A 216 -26.58 8.37 10.98
CA ASP A 216 -26.80 9.63 10.21
C ASP A 216 -25.87 9.82 8.99
N GLY A 217 -25.21 8.75 8.54
CA GLY A 217 -24.34 8.73 7.35
C GLY A 217 -25.01 8.17 6.09
N VAL A 218 -24.20 7.54 5.24
CA VAL A 218 -24.67 6.86 4.03
C VAL A 218 -25.24 5.49 4.42
N PRO A 219 -26.49 5.16 4.06
CA PRO A 219 -27.12 3.90 4.46
C PRO A 219 -26.43 2.68 3.82
N GLY A 220 -26.57 1.51 4.44
CA GLY A 220 -26.11 0.22 3.91
C GLY A 220 -25.05 -0.47 4.76
N ASP A 221 -24.30 -1.39 4.15
CA ASP A 221 -23.34 -2.26 4.83
C ASP A 221 -22.10 -1.48 5.32
N PRO A 222 -21.83 -1.40 6.65
CA PRO A 222 -20.63 -0.76 7.18
C PRO A 222 -19.33 -1.44 6.74
N GLY A 223 -19.36 -2.70 6.31
CA GLY A 223 -18.21 -3.41 5.72
C GLY A 223 -17.68 -2.74 4.44
N LEU A 224 -18.52 -1.96 3.75
CA LEU A 224 -18.12 -1.19 2.56
C LEU A 224 -17.48 0.17 2.87
N ALA A 225 -17.32 0.53 4.16
CA ALA A 225 -16.60 1.73 4.55
C ALA A 225 -15.09 1.67 4.20
N PHE A 226 -14.53 0.45 4.13
CA PHE A 226 -13.16 0.19 3.71
C PHE A 226 -13.11 -1.10 2.88
N VAL A 227 -12.80 -0.97 1.59
CA VAL A 227 -12.70 -2.11 0.66
C VAL A 227 -11.30 -2.14 0.07
N ALA A 228 -10.55 -3.22 0.31
CA ALA A 228 -9.29 -3.50 -0.36
C ALA A 228 -9.50 -4.65 -1.36
N THR A 229 -9.42 -4.36 -2.65
CA THR A 229 -9.75 -5.30 -3.72
C THR A 229 -8.78 -5.15 -4.89
N ARG A 230 -8.93 -5.97 -5.93
CA ARG A 230 -8.09 -5.94 -7.14
C ARG A 230 -8.84 -5.36 -8.32
N ALA A 231 -8.11 -4.65 -9.18
CA ALA A 231 -8.59 -4.28 -10.50
C ALA A 231 -8.60 -5.52 -11.42
N VAL A 232 -9.78 -5.97 -11.84
CA VAL A 232 -9.96 -7.08 -12.79
C VAL A 232 -9.77 -6.59 -14.23
N ALA A 233 -10.36 -5.44 -14.56
CA ALA A 233 -10.23 -4.80 -15.84
C ALA A 233 -10.10 -3.29 -15.65
N VAL A 234 -9.37 -2.64 -16.57
CA VAL A 234 -9.17 -1.20 -16.56
C VAL A 234 -9.30 -0.70 -17.99
N ARG A 235 -10.09 0.35 -18.20
CA ARG A 235 -10.19 1.04 -19.50
C ARG A 235 -10.34 2.54 -19.31
N GLU A 236 -9.97 3.30 -20.33
CA GLU A 236 -10.35 4.72 -20.40
C GLU A 236 -11.73 4.85 -21.04
N ALA A 237 -12.55 5.74 -20.49
CA ALA A 237 -13.89 5.99 -20.98
C ALA A 237 -14.27 7.47 -20.87
N VAL A 238 -15.20 7.87 -21.73
CA VAL A 238 -15.87 9.17 -21.64
C VAL A 238 -17.21 8.96 -20.94
N TYR A 239 -17.51 9.86 -20.04
CA TYR A 239 -18.63 9.85 -19.12
C TYR A 239 -19.51 11.07 -19.38
N ALA A 240 -20.83 10.87 -19.36
CA ALA A 240 -21.80 11.95 -19.50
C ALA A 240 -22.96 11.71 -18.52
N ASP A 241 -22.72 11.97 -17.24
CA ASP A 241 -23.70 11.78 -16.15
C ASP A 241 -23.65 12.98 -15.19
N PHE A 242 -24.70 13.15 -14.38
CA PHE A 242 -24.77 14.18 -13.32
C PHE A 242 -24.62 15.63 -13.82
N GLY A 243 -25.03 15.88 -15.06
CA GLY A 243 -24.91 17.20 -15.68
C GLY A 243 -23.47 17.61 -16.02
N VAL A 244 -22.52 16.68 -15.93
CA VAL A 244 -21.11 16.90 -16.28
C VAL A 244 -20.65 15.88 -17.32
N THR A 245 -19.69 16.29 -18.14
CA THR A 245 -18.99 15.39 -19.05
C THR A 245 -17.53 15.36 -18.68
N GLY A 246 -16.91 14.19 -18.78
CA GLY A 246 -15.51 14.03 -18.44
C GLY A 246 -14.93 12.75 -19.04
N ARG A 247 -13.61 12.67 -19.06
CA ARG A 247 -12.88 11.45 -19.41
C ARG A 247 -12.12 10.98 -18.20
N GLY A 248 -12.18 9.68 -17.91
CA GLY A 248 -11.43 9.10 -16.81
C GLY A 248 -11.21 7.61 -16.96
N THR A 249 -10.61 7.03 -15.92
CA THR A 249 -10.36 5.59 -15.83
C THR A 249 -11.59 4.88 -15.26
N GLU A 250 -12.04 3.82 -15.94
CA GLU A 250 -13.05 2.89 -15.46
C GLU A 250 -12.35 1.61 -14.99
N ILE A 251 -12.65 1.19 -13.77
CA ILE A 251 -12.06 0.02 -13.14
C ILE A 251 -13.18 -0.96 -12.82
N THR A 252 -13.08 -2.18 -13.34
CA THR A 252 -13.88 -3.31 -12.86
C THR A 252 -13.14 -3.95 -11.69
N LEU A 253 -13.75 -3.99 -10.51
CA LEU A 253 -13.18 -4.51 -9.27
C LEU A 253 -13.55 -5.99 -9.07
N ALA A 254 -12.68 -6.72 -8.34
CA ALA A 254 -12.93 -8.12 -8.00
C ALA A 254 -14.03 -8.28 -6.95
N ASP A 255 -14.24 -7.27 -6.12
CA ASP A 255 -15.27 -7.22 -5.07
C ASP A 255 -16.15 -5.98 -5.28
N PRO A 256 -17.44 -6.04 -4.88
CA PRO A 256 -18.30 -4.87 -4.94
C PRO A 256 -17.82 -3.77 -3.97
N TRP A 257 -17.93 -2.51 -4.38
CA TRP A 257 -17.64 -1.33 -3.56
C TRP A 257 -18.91 -0.55 -3.18
N LEU A 258 -20.05 -0.97 -3.73
CA LEU A 258 -21.39 -0.44 -3.48
C LEU A 258 -22.37 -1.57 -3.11
N ASP A 259 -23.47 -1.22 -2.46
CA ASP A 259 -24.61 -2.12 -2.18
C ASP A 259 -25.94 -1.57 -2.73
N GLU A 260 -27.06 -2.22 -2.45
CA GLU A 260 -28.41 -1.75 -2.88
C GLU A 260 -28.84 -0.40 -2.30
N PHE A 261 -28.22 0.06 -1.22
CA PHE A 261 -28.61 1.31 -0.55
C PHE A 261 -27.87 2.53 -1.14
N ASP A 262 -26.88 2.28 -2.00
CA ASP A 262 -26.13 3.30 -2.73
C ASP A 262 -26.94 3.81 -3.95
N VAL A 263 -27.94 4.66 -3.68
CA VAL A 263 -28.88 5.16 -4.71
C VAL A 263 -28.69 6.63 -5.11
N LEU A 264 -28.03 7.44 -4.29
CA LEU A 264 -27.81 8.88 -4.54
C LEU A 264 -26.33 9.20 -4.76
N LEU A 265 -26.03 10.22 -5.57
CA LEU A 265 -24.67 10.66 -5.82
C LEU A 265 -23.96 11.13 -4.54
N SER A 266 -24.70 11.76 -3.61
CA SER A 266 -24.17 12.08 -2.27
C SER A 266 -23.56 10.88 -1.54
N HIS A 267 -24.03 9.65 -1.80
CA HIS A 267 -23.54 8.44 -1.14
C HIS A 267 -22.10 8.07 -1.51
N ILE A 268 -21.54 8.67 -2.56
CA ILE A 268 -20.17 8.42 -3.02
C ILE A 268 -19.28 9.67 -3.03
N ARG A 269 -19.79 10.83 -2.61
CA ARG A 269 -19.03 12.10 -2.64
C ARG A 269 -17.84 12.13 -1.69
N ASP A 270 -17.94 11.43 -0.56
CA ASP A 270 -16.87 11.32 0.45
C ASP A 270 -15.85 10.21 0.12
N THR A 271 -16.01 9.53 -1.01
CA THR A 271 -15.21 8.35 -1.37
C THR A 271 -13.81 8.76 -1.81
N THR A 272 -12.80 8.16 -1.18
CA THR A 272 -11.40 8.25 -1.58
C THR A 272 -10.95 6.93 -2.18
N VAL A 273 -10.25 7.00 -3.31
CA VAL A 273 -9.72 5.82 -4.02
C VAL A 273 -8.19 5.90 -4.00
N HIS A 274 -7.55 4.91 -3.39
CA HIS A 274 -6.10 4.72 -3.44
C HIS A 274 -5.80 3.58 -4.41
N ALA A 275 -4.99 3.86 -5.43
CA ALA A 275 -4.60 2.90 -6.45
C ALA A 275 -3.19 3.23 -6.94
N ALA A 276 -2.64 2.38 -7.81
CA ALA A 276 -1.27 2.50 -8.32
C ALA A 276 -0.22 2.52 -7.18
N GLY A 277 -0.36 1.59 -6.24
CA GLY A 277 0.61 1.43 -5.15
C GLY A 277 1.97 0.93 -5.64
N GLU A 278 3.03 1.41 -5.01
CA GLU A 278 4.39 0.94 -5.24
C GLU A 278 4.71 -0.25 -4.30
N PRO A 279 5.23 -1.38 -4.82
CA PRO A 279 5.66 -2.48 -3.97
C PRO A 279 6.91 -2.06 -3.18
N LEU A 280 6.77 -2.00 -1.86
CA LEU A 280 7.90 -1.77 -0.97
C LEU A 280 8.49 -3.11 -0.53
N ARG A 281 9.82 -3.24 -0.60
CA ARG A 281 10.54 -4.35 0.04
C ARG A 281 10.59 -4.08 1.54
N PRO A 282 10.07 -4.97 2.40
CA PRO A 282 10.24 -4.87 3.84
C PRO A 282 11.74 -4.79 4.19
N ALA A 283 12.10 -3.95 5.16
CA ALA A 283 13.45 -3.94 5.69
C ALA A 283 13.73 -5.25 6.44
N GLY A 284 14.93 -5.80 6.32
CA GLY A 284 15.37 -6.96 7.09
C GLY A 284 15.51 -6.63 8.59
N GLU A 285 15.45 -7.65 9.44
CA GLU A 285 15.75 -7.52 10.86
C GLU A 285 17.26 -7.32 11.07
N PRO A 286 17.71 -6.30 11.82
CA PRO A 286 19.13 -6.11 12.09
C PRO A 286 19.69 -7.25 12.94
N LEU A 287 20.77 -7.89 12.48
CA LEU A 287 21.53 -8.85 13.28
C LEU A 287 22.30 -8.11 14.39
N GLY A 288 21.84 -8.24 15.63
CA GLY A 288 22.44 -7.57 16.79
C GLY A 288 23.58 -8.33 17.48
N GLU A 289 23.90 -9.55 17.02
CA GLU A 289 24.99 -10.34 17.59
C GLU A 289 26.36 -9.78 17.14
N ASP A 290 27.42 -10.03 17.91
CA ASP A 290 28.80 -9.73 17.53
C ASP A 290 29.35 -10.80 16.56
N VAL A 291 30.33 -10.43 15.74
CA VAL A 291 31.04 -11.39 14.86
C VAL A 291 32.13 -12.08 15.66
N HIS A 292 32.09 -13.41 15.70
CA HIS A 292 33.03 -14.25 16.45
C HIS A 292 32.98 -15.71 15.97
N GLY A 293 33.87 -16.56 16.50
CA GLY A 293 33.95 -17.97 16.09
C GLY A 293 34.49 -18.11 14.67
N ASN A 294 34.19 -19.23 14.01
CA ASN A 294 34.67 -19.53 12.67
C ASN A 294 33.60 -19.43 11.57
N GLU A 295 32.35 -19.11 11.90
CA GLU A 295 31.28 -18.99 10.91
C GLU A 295 30.83 -17.53 10.76
N ILE A 296 30.85 -17.01 9.53
CA ILE A 296 30.46 -15.64 9.23
C ILE A 296 29.52 -15.64 8.03
N GLU A 297 28.29 -15.14 8.22
CA GLU A 297 27.35 -14.93 7.13
C GLU A 297 27.55 -13.54 6.50
N LEU A 298 27.64 -13.52 5.17
CA LEU A 298 27.75 -12.29 4.38
C LEU A 298 26.36 -11.91 3.85
N ALA A 299 26.12 -10.61 3.62
CA ALA A 299 24.82 -10.10 3.20
C ALA A 299 24.40 -10.53 1.78
N GLU A 300 25.36 -10.90 0.94
CA GLU A 300 25.16 -11.21 -0.47
C GLU A 300 25.90 -12.49 -0.82
N LEU A 301 25.60 -13.04 -2.00
CA LEU A 301 26.38 -14.10 -2.60
C LEU A 301 27.65 -13.51 -3.23
N TYR A 302 28.81 -13.94 -2.74
CA TYR A 302 30.13 -13.52 -3.23
C TYR A 302 30.85 -14.64 -3.96
N ASP A 303 31.16 -14.41 -5.23
CA ASP A 303 31.99 -15.31 -6.02
C ASP A 303 33.48 -15.15 -5.72
N GLY A 304 34.25 -16.23 -5.88
CA GLY A 304 35.72 -16.20 -5.81
C GLY A 304 36.32 -16.30 -4.39
N LEU A 305 35.49 -16.41 -3.37
CA LEU A 305 35.88 -16.87 -2.03
C LEU A 305 36.03 -18.39 -2.08
N ARG A 306 37.28 -18.88 -2.12
CA ARG A 306 37.60 -20.31 -2.27
C ARG A 306 38.34 -20.81 -1.02
N PRO A 307 38.19 -22.10 -0.66
CA PRO A 307 39.02 -22.73 0.36
C PRO A 307 40.52 -22.45 0.17
N GLY A 308 41.23 -22.21 1.27
CA GLY A 308 42.66 -21.90 1.29
C GLY A 308 43.00 -20.43 1.03
N ARG A 309 42.04 -19.58 0.66
CA ARG A 309 42.28 -18.14 0.46
C ARG A 309 42.43 -17.43 1.81
N THR A 310 43.39 -16.51 1.88
CA THR A 310 43.59 -15.64 3.04
C THR A 310 42.63 -14.44 3.00
N LEU A 311 42.08 -14.08 4.16
CA LEU A 311 41.29 -12.88 4.39
C LEU A 311 41.89 -12.10 5.56
N LEU A 312 41.64 -10.79 5.61
CA LEU A 312 41.78 -10.00 6.82
C LEU A 312 40.40 -9.68 7.38
N VAL A 313 40.17 -9.99 8.65
CA VAL A 313 38.97 -9.57 9.39
C VAL A 313 39.40 -8.45 10.34
N THR A 314 38.83 -7.27 10.18
CA THR A 314 39.15 -6.10 11.03
C THR A 314 37.89 -5.44 11.53
N GLY A 315 37.94 -4.92 12.75
CA GLY A 315 36.87 -4.12 13.34
C GLY A 315 37.15 -3.81 14.81
N GLU A 316 36.17 -3.15 15.42
CA GLU A 316 36.20 -2.82 16.83
C GLU A 316 35.87 -4.04 17.69
N ARG A 317 36.76 -4.33 18.64
CA ARG A 317 36.59 -5.38 19.62
C ARG A 317 35.47 -5.07 20.62
N SER A 318 34.58 -6.03 20.82
CA SER A 318 33.51 -5.97 21.84
C SER A 318 33.83 -6.79 23.10
N ASP A 319 34.88 -7.61 23.06
CA ASP A 319 35.31 -8.50 24.15
C ASP A 319 36.17 -7.81 25.22
N VAL A 320 36.49 -6.52 25.07
CA VAL A 320 37.30 -5.75 26.02
C VAL A 320 36.41 -4.90 26.94
N PRO A 321 36.28 -5.25 28.24
CA PRO A 321 35.41 -4.51 29.15
C PRO A 321 35.89 -3.08 29.42
N GLY A 322 34.96 -2.12 29.46
CA GLY A 322 35.24 -0.76 29.92
C GLY A 322 35.99 0.14 28.91
N THR A 323 36.17 -0.32 27.68
CA THR A 323 36.83 0.43 26.60
C THR A 323 36.01 0.39 25.31
N ALA A 324 36.03 1.49 24.56
CA ALA A 324 35.50 1.56 23.20
C ALA A 324 36.60 2.06 22.25
N GLY A 325 36.49 1.70 20.98
CA GLY A 325 37.42 2.05 19.90
C GLY A 325 38.67 1.18 19.84
N VAL A 326 38.66 -0.02 20.45
CA VAL A 326 39.80 -0.95 20.36
C VAL A 326 39.71 -1.71 19.03
N GLU A 327 40.44 -1.24 18.03
CA GLU A 327 40.54 -1.90 16.73
C GLU A 327 41.49 -3.11 16.78
N ALA A 328 41.13 -4.19 16.08
CA ALA A 328 42.02 -5.31 15.82
C ALA A 328 41.89 -5.81 14.38
N THR A 329 42.88 -6.58 13.94
CA THR A 329 42.91 -7.24 12.63
C THR A 329 43.45 -8.65 12.79
N GLU A 330 42.73 -9.61 12.21
CA GLU A 330 43.11 -11.02 12.19
C GLU A 330 43.31 -11.49 10.75
N VAL A 331 44.42 -12.22 10.53
CA VAL A 331 44.67 -12.96 9.30
C VAL A 331 44.01 -14.32 9.43
N VAL A 332 43.03 -14.60 8.58
CA VAL A 332 42.26 -15.85 8.62
C VAL A 332 42.33 -16.56 7.27
N THR A 333 42.11 -17.88 7.29
CA THR A 333 42.05 -18.70 6.07
C THR A 333 40.65 -19.28 5.90
N ILE A 334 40.13 -19.22 4.68
CA ILE A 334 38.82 -19.80 4.35
C ILE A 334 38.93 -21.34 4.34
N ALA A 335 38.12 -22.02 5.13
CA ALA A 335 37.89 -23.46 5.02
C ALA A 335 36.81 -23.77 3.98
N ALA A 336 35.69 -23.04 3.99
CA ALA A 336 34.59 -23.17 3.04
C ALA A 336 33.88 -21.83 2.81
N ALA A 337 33.20 -21.72 1.68
CA ALA A 337 32.39 -20.57 1.31
C ALA A 337 31.18 -21.07 0.52
N ASP A 338 30.11 -21.40 1.24
CA ASP A 338 28.95 -22.09 0.69
C ASP A 338 27.77 -21.14 0.48
N PRO A 339 26.99 -21.30 -0.60
CA PRO A 339 25.69 -20.66 -0.71
C PRO A 339 24.76 -21.15 0.41
N ALA A 340 24.20 -20.22 1.15
CA ALA A 340 23.26 -20.47 2.24
C ALA A 340 21.95 -19.71 2.00
N VAL A 341 20.85 -20.29 2.48
CA VAL A 341 19.52 -19.68 2.56
C VAL A 341 18.75 -20.41 3.66
N ASP A 342 18.11 -19.68 4.57
CA ASP A 342 17.23 -20.25 5.59
C ASP A 342 15.76 -20.13 5.14
N PRO A 343 15.11 -21.24 4.73
CA PRO A 343 13.72 -21.22 4.28
C PRO A 343 12.72 -20.85 5.39
N ARG A 344 13.16 -20.78 6.66
CA ARG A 344 12.33 -20.39 7.79
C ARG A 344 12.34 -18.88 8.05
N LEU A 345 13.28 -18.14 7.46
CA LEU A 345 13.37 -16.68 7.60
C LEU A 345 12.62 -16.01 6.45
N PRO A 346 11.49 -15.31 6.72
CA PRO A 346 10.73 -14.66 5.67
C PRO A 346 11.56 -13.56 4.98
N GLY A 347 11.72 -13.71 3.66
CA GLY A 347 12.45 -12.72 2.85
C GLY A 347 13.96 -12.93 2.78
N ASP A 348 14.47 -14.04 3.33
CA ASP A 348 15.85 -14.45 3.14
C ASP A 348 16.13 -14.82 1.67
N HIS A 349 17.36 -14.59 1.24
CA HIS A 349 17.82 -14.82 -0.12
C HIS A 349 19.13 -15.59 -0.11
N VAL A 350 19.55 -16.15 -1.24
CA VAL A 350 20.81 -16.88 -1.30
C VAL A 350 21.98 -15.94 -1.01
N HIS A 351 22.74 -16.24 0.03
CA HIS A 351 23.89 -15.47 0.49
C HIS A 351 25.11 -16.38 0.73
N THR A 352 26.29 -15.83 1.03
CA THR A 352 27.47 -16.64 1.34
C THR A 352 27.59 -16.90 2.85
N ARG A 353 27.82 -18.15 3.22
CA ARG A 353 28.30 -18.56 4.55
C ARG A 353 29.77 -18.91 4.47
N LEU A 354 30.60 -18.13 5.16
CA LEU A 354 32.03 -18.38 5.28
C LEU A 354 32.31 -19.24 6.50
N THR A 355 33.08 -20.30 6.32
CA THR A 355 33.69 -21.08 7.39
C THR A 355 35.20 -20.86 7.36
N LEU A 356 35.76 -20.42 8.47
CA LEU A 356 37.19 -20.21 8.67
C LEU A 356 37.86 -21.50 9.18
N THR A 357 39.16 -21.63 8.94
CA THR A 357 39.94 -22.79 9.41
C THR A 357 40.14 -22.81 10.93
N ALA A 358 39.97 -21.67 11.59
CA ALA A 358 40.06 -21.50 13.03
C ALA A 358 39.05 -20.43 13.49
N ASP A 359 38.68 -20.46 14.76
CA ASP A 359 37.87 -19.41 15.37
C ASP A 359 38.63 -18.08 15.37
N LEU A 360 37.89 -16.98 15.18
CA LEU A 360 38.39 -15.63 15.49
C LEU A 360 38.82 -15.57 16.96
N ALA A 361 40.00 -15.01 17.20
CA ALA A 361 40.56 -14.81 18.53
C ALA A 361 39.79 -13.75 19.34
N HIS A 362 39.06 -12.85 18.67
CA HIS A 362 38.30 -11.77 19.27
C HIS A 362 36.82 -11.79 18.88
N ARG A 363 36.01 -11.04 19.63
CA ARG A 363 34.63 -10.70 19.26
C ARG A 363 34.60 -9.28 18.74
N TYR A 364 33.90 -9.06 17.63
CA TYR A 364 33.84 -7.76 16.95
C TYR A 364 32.43 -7.22 16.89
N ARG A 365 32.29 -5.90 17.10
CA ARG A 365 31.03 -5.19 16.85
C ARG A 365 30.69 -5.23 15.37
N ARG A 366 29.58 -5.88 15.04
CA ARG A 366 29.21 -6.25 13.68
C ARG A 366 29.20 -5.06 12.72
N GLU A 367 28.72 -3.90 13.15
CA GLU A 367 28.65 -2.68 12.33
C GLU A 367 30.03 -2.11 11.93
N THR A 368 31.10 -2.51 12.62
CA THR A 368 32.47 -2.05 12.34
C THR A 368 33.28 -3.03 11.50
N VAL A 369 32.79 -4.27 11.36
CA VAL A 369 33.56 -5.37 10.74
C VAL A 369 33.74 -5.14 9.24
N ARG A 370 34.98 -5.28 8.79
CA ARG A 370 35.36 -5.31 7.38
C ARG A 370 36.14 -6.59 7.11
N ILE A 371 35.75 -7.28 6.04
CA ILE A 371 36.41 -8.49 5.56
C ILE A 371 37.10 -8.16 4.24
N LEU A 372 38.43 -8.23 4.21
CA LEU A 372 39.24 -7.89 3.05
C LEU A 372 39.75 -9.18 2.41
N GLY A 373 39.29 -9.48 1.19
CA GLY A 373 39.70 -10.68 0.45
C GLY A 373 40.73 -10.47 -0.66
N ASN A 374 41.03 -9.22 -1.00
CA ASN A 374 42.08 -8.85 -1.97
C ASN A 374 43.35 -8.47 -1.22
N VAL A 375 43.94 -9.46 -0.56
CA VAL A 375 45.10 -9.28 0.31
C VAL A 375 46.32 -9.94 -0.32
N VAL A 376 47.48 -9.32 -0.14
CA VAL A 376 48.79 -9.82 -0.59
C VAL A 376 49.77 -9.68 0.58
N GLU A 377 50.61 -10.68 0.77
CA GLU A 377 51.69 -10.60 1.74
C GLU A 377 52.71 -9.54 1.30
N ALA A 378 53.09 -8.66 2.22
CA ALA A 378 54.08 -7.63 1.97
C ALA A 378 54.98 -7.44 3.19
N THR A 379 56.28 -7.33 2.95
CA THR A 379 57.28 -7.01 3.96
C THR A 379 57.86 -5.62 3.71
N HIS A 380 58.28 -4.93 4.76
CA HIS A 380 58.95 -3.64 4.62
C HIS A 380 60.45 -3.83 4.31
N GLY A 381 60.91 -3.30 3.18
CA GLY A 381 62.31 -3.35 2.77
C GLY A 381 62.50 -3.20 1.27
N GLU A 382 63.75 -3.10 0.84
CA GLU A 382 64.16 -3.11 -0.56
C GLU A 382 64.95 -4.40 -0.84
N SER A 383 64.49 -5.21 -1.79
CA SER A 383 65.27 -6.36 -2.28
C SER A 383 66.43 -5.86 -3.15
N ARG A 384 67.67 -6.24 -2.78
CA ARG A 384 68.88 -5.91 -3.54
C ARG A 384 69.70 -7.17 -3.84
N GLU A 385 70.25 -7.21 -5.04
CA GLU A 385 71.24 -8.20 -5.46
C GLU A 385 72.61 -7.53 -5.54
N GLU A 386 73.61 -8.09 -4.86
CA GLU A 386 74.97 -7.56 -4.84
C GLU A 386 76.02 -8.68 -4.88
N ALA A 387 77.14 -8.40 -5.53
CA ALA A 387 78.31 -9.26 -5.48
C ALA A 387 79.09 -8.99 -4.19
N VAL A 388 79.08 -9.96 -3.28
CA VAL A 388 79.74 -9.85 -1.96
C VAL A 388 81.25 -10.04 -2.01
N GLY A 389 81.77 -10.70 -3.06
CA GLY A 389 83.19 -10.92 -3.27
C GLY A 389 83.49 -12.11 -4.16
N SER A 390 84.78 -12.47 -4.26
CA SER A 390 85.26 -13.68 -4.93
C SER A 390 85.94 -14.57 -3.90
N GLY A 391 85.54 -15.85 -3.85
CA GLY A 391 86.12 -16.84 -2.94
C GLY A 391 87.42 -17.44 -3.47
N ASP A 392 88.36 -17.68 -2.57
CA ASP A 392 89.61 -18.40 -2.84
C ASP A 392 89.59 -19.77 -2.15
N SER A 393 89.48 -20.85 -2.91
CA SER A 393 89.46 -22.23 -2.37
C SER A 393 90.71 -22.60 -1.55
N GLY A 394 91.81 -21.85 -1.65
CA GLY A 394 93.01 -22.02 -0.83
C GLY A 394 92.94 -21.38 0.56
N ARG A 395 91.85 -20.66 0.88
CA ARG A 395 91.69 -19.91 2.14
C ARG A 395 90.48 -20.42 2.93
N ALA A 396 90.76 -20.98 4.11
CA ALA A 396 89.75 -21.37 5.08
C ALA A 396 89.10 -20.16 5.76
N GLY A 397 87.82 -20.28 6.15
CA GLY A 397 87.13 -19.33 7.04
C GLY A 397 86.95 -17.93 6.45
N GLN A 398 86.67 -17.84 5.14
CA GLN A 398 86.55 -16.55 4.46
C GLN A 398 85.33 -15.76 4.96
N THR A 399 85.53 -14.47 5.18
CA THR A 399 84.49 -13.53 5.63
C THR A 399 84.33 -12.40 4.63
N PHE A 400 83.09 -12.12 4.25
CA PHE A 400 82.74 -11.05 3.32
C PHE A 400 81.77 -10.07 4.00
N ALA A 401 82.10 -8.78 3.97
CA ALA A 401 81.20 -7.74 4.45
C ALA A 401 80.14 -7.44 3.39
N LEU A 402 78.87 -7.41 3.80
CA LEU A 402 77.77 -6.99 2.93
C LEU A 402 77.82 -5.48 2.74
N TRP A 403 77.50 -5.02 1.54
CA TRP A 403 77.43 -3.60 1.21
C TRP A 403 76.11 -3.02 1.69
N GLN A 404 75.01 -3.76 1.53
CA GLN A 404 73.73 -3.39 2.09
C GLN A 404 73.71 -3.62 3.61
N SER A 405 73.49 -2.53 4.35
CA SER A 405 73.34 -2.53 5.80
C SER A 405 72.44 -1.37 6.23
N PRO A 406 71.50 -1.55 7.17
CA PRO A 406 71.17 -2.81 7.86
C PRO A 406 70.34 -3.77 6.97
N LEU A 407 70.32 -5.06 7.34
CA LEU A 407 69.40 -6.04 6.76
C LEU A 407 67.98 -5.86 7.31
N THR A 408 66.97 -6.24 6.52
CA THR A 408 65.60 -6.44 7.02
C THR A 408 65.57 -7.71 7.87
N TRP A 409 64.96 -7.62 9.05
CA TRP A 409 64.69 -8.76 9.93
C TRP A 409 63.19 -8.98 10.02
N LEU A 410 62.76 -10.23 9.84
CA LEU A 410 61.38 -10.66 10.02
C LEU A 410 61.26 -11.45 11.31
N ALA A 411 60.08 -11.39 11.95
CA ALA A 411 59.77 -12.25 13.08
C ALA A 411 59.91 -13.72 12.65
N ALA A 412 60.51 -14.54 13.50
CA ALA A 412 60.75 -15.94 13.23
C ALA A 412 60.43 -16.80 14.46
N ASP A 413 59.88 -17.98 14.23
CA ASP A 413 59.62 -18.99 15.27
C ASP A 413 60.89 -19.78 15.63
N ASP A 414 61.99 -19.05 15.85
CA ASP A 414 63.27 -19.58 16.31
C ASP A 414 63.65 -18.94 17.67
N PRO A 415 64.63 -19.50 18.41
CA PRO A 415 65.02 -18.95 19.72
C PRO A 415 65.47 -17.48 19.71
N LEU A 416 65.87 -16.94 18.56
CA LEU A 416 66.25 -15.53 18.42
C LEU A 416 65.04 -14.63 18.15
N GLY A 417 63.88 -15.20 17.80
CA GLY A 417 62.63 -14.48 17.52
C GLY A 417 62.67 -13.65 16.24
N ALA A 418 63.78 -13.68 15.50
CA ALA A 418 63.99 -12.87 14.32
C ALA A 418 65.02 -13.50 13.36
N ALA A 419 64.68 -13.53 12.08
CA ALA A 419 65.55 -13.99 11.01
C ALA A 419 65.86 -12.85 10.02
N PRO A 420 67.12 -12.69 9.57
CA PRO A 420 67.48 -11.74 8.54
C PRO A 420 67.00 -12.27 7.18
N VAL A 421 66.43 -11.39 6.38
CA VAL A 421 66.07 -11.68 4.98
C VAL A 421 67.34 -11.60 4.15
N LEU A 422 68.05 -12.72 4.03
CA LEU A 422 69.33 -12.81 3.33
C LEU A 422 69.46 -14.15 2.61
N GLU A 423 69.66 -14.11 1.29
CA GLU A 423 70.03 -15.27 0.48
C GLU A 423 71.48 -15.13 0.01
N ILE A 424 72.32 -16.11 0.30
CA ILE A 424 73.71 -16.15 -0.17
C ILE A 424 73.85 -17.24 -1.22
N ARG A 425 74.36 -16.88 -2.40
CA ARG A 425 74.66 -17.82 -3.48
C ARG A 425 76.14 -17.80 -3.83
N VAL A 426 76.76 -18.98 -3.94
CA VAL A 426 78.13 -19.16 -4.48
C VAL A 426 77.99 -19.92 -5.79
N ASP A 427 78.48 -19.34 -6.89
CA ASP A 427 78.30 -19.87 -8.25
C ASP A 427 76.84 -20.23 -8.58
N GLY A 428 75.90 -19.40 -8.11
CA GLY A 428 74.45 -19.59 -8.29
C GLY A 428 73.80 -20.62 -7.37
N ILE A 429 74.58 -21.35 -6.57
CA ILE A 429 74.07 -22.34 -5.62
C ILE A 429 73.71 -21.65 -4.31
N LEU A 430 72.48 -21.85 -3.80
CA LEU A 430 72.03 -21.32 -2.51
C LEU A 430 72.76 -22.01 -1.34
N TRP A 431 73.30 -21.20 -0.43
CA TRP A 431 73.88 -21.63 0.84
C TRP A 431 72.89 -21.34 1.97
N HIS A 432 73.03 -22.07 3.09
CA HIS A 432 72.10 -21.98 4.20
C HIS A 432 72.75 -21.31 5.42
N ARG A 433 72.02 -20.40 6.05
CA ARG A 433 72.45 -19.82 7.33
C ARG A 433 72.48 -20.90 8.41
N ALA A 434 73.53 -20.89 9.22
CA ALA A 434 73.62 -21.65 10.46
C ALA A 434 73.88 -20.69 11.63
N ASP A 435 73.55 -21.13 12.86
CA ASP A 435 73.89 -20.38 14.08
C ASP A 435 75.38 -20.47 14.42
N SER A 436 76.00 -21.60 14.04
CA SER A 436 77.43 -21.87 14.23
C SER A 436 77.93 -22.81 13.13
N LEU A 437 79.19 -22.60 12.73
CA LEU A 437 79.92 -23.50 11.85
C LEU A 437 80.42 -24.75 12.60
N ALA A 438 80.55 -24.68 13.93
CA ALA A 438 81.07 -25.79 14.72
C ALA A 438 80.21 -27.06 14.58
N GLY A 439 80.86 -28.19 14.27
CA GLY A 439 80.18 -29.49 14.14
C GLY A 439 79.46 -29.70 12.80
N ARG A 440 79.61 -28.79 11.84
CA ARG A 440 79.11 -28.94 10.47
C ARG A 440 80.07 -29.80 9.65
N GLY A 441 79.55 -30.68 8.80
CA GLY A 441 80.39 -31.49 7.92
C GLY A 441 81.18 -30.65 6.90
N PRO A 442 82.33 -31.13 6.41
CA PRO A 442 83.23 -30.39 5.52
C PRO A 442 82.66 -30.07 4.13
N GLY A 443 81.53 -30.69 3.74
CA GLY A 443 80.82 -30.42 2.50
C GLY A 443 79.48 -29.69 2.70
N GLU A 444 79.17 -29.27 3.94
CA GLU A 444 77.92 -28.56 4.21
C GLU A 444 78.01 -27.11 3.73
N ARG A 445 77.10 -26.72 2.82
CA ARG A 445 76.99 -25.36 2.26
C ARG A 445 76.33 -24.43 3.26
N VAL A 446 77.09 -24.02 4.27
CA VAL A 446 76.59 -23.19 5.37
C VAL A 446 77.40 -21.92 5.53
N TYR A 447 76.74 -20.89 6.05
CA TYR A 447 77.38 -19.65 6.46
C TYR A 447 76.82 -19.16 7.79
N VAL A 448 77.61 -18.38 8.52
CA VAL A 448 77.14 -17.67 9.72
C VAL A 448 77.12 -16.17 9.44
N VAL A 449 76.16 -15.47 10.03
CA VAL A 449 76.03 -14.02 9.93
C VAL A 449 76.59 -13.40 11.21
N GLY A 450 77.45 -12.40 11.06
CA GLY A 450 78.01 -11.63 12.16
C GLY A 450 78.08 -10.14 11.84
N THR A 451 78.75 -9.39 12.72
CA THR A 451 78.93 -7.94 12.58
C THR A 451 80.42 -7.62 12.60
N THR A 452 80.87 -6.82 11.64
CA THR A 452 82.25 -6.32 11.57
C THR A 452 82.51 -5.25 12.63
N ALA A 453 83.78 -4.94 12.89
CA ALA A 453 84.17 -3.86 13.82
C ALA A 453 83.57 -2.50 13.46
N ASP A 454 83.31 -2.26 12.17
CA ASP A 454 82.70 -1.03 11.65
C ASP A 454 81.16 -1.06 11.67
N GLY A 455 80.54 -2.08 12.29
CA GLY A 455 79.08 -2.19 12.43
C GLY A 455 78.34 -2.75 11.22
N ARG A 456 79.04 -3.13 10.13
CA ARG A 456 78.42 -3.74 8.94
C ARG A 456 78.17 -5.24 9.15
N THR A 457 77.08 -5.75 8.58
CA THR A 457 76.83 -7.19 8.52
C THR A 457 77.89 -7.90 7.67
N ALA A 458 78.38 -9.04 8.15
CA ALA A 458 79.31 -9.89 7.42
C ALA A 458 78.85 -11.35 7.44
N VAL A 459 79.23 -12.06 6.40
CA VAL A 459 78.97 -13.49 6.22
C VAL A 459 80.29 -14.24 6.28
N THR A 460 80.38 -15.26 7.13
CA THR A 460 81.56 -16.12 7.29
C THR A 460 81.24 -17.55 6.85
N PHE A 461 82.11 -18.11 6.02
CA PHE A 461 82.01 -19.46 5.46
C PHE A 461 82.89 -20.45 6.23
N GLY A 462 82.77 -21.74 5.90
CA GLY A 462 83.49 -22.83 6.55
C GLY A 462 85.00 -22.80 6.36
N ASP A 463 85.69 -23.66 7.10
CA ASP A 463 87.15 -23.84 7.03
C ASP A 463 87.56 -25.12 6.26
N GLY A 464 86.59 -25.81 5.66
CA GLY A 464 86.79 -27.11 5.00
C GLY A 464 86.78 -28.32 5.95
N VAL A 465 86.63 -28.09 7.26
CA VAL A 465 86.37 -29.12 8.28
C VAL A 465 84.99 -28.93 8.90
N ASN A 466 84.65 -27.69 9.22
CA ASN A 466 83.42 -27.19 9.85
C ASN A 466 82.63 -26.35 8.83
N GLY A 467 82.02 -27.02 7.85
CA GLY A 467 81.40 -26.37 6.69
C GLY A 467 82.35 -26.26 5.49
N ALA A 468 81.74 -26.10 4.31
CA ALA A 468 82.41 -25.98 3.01
C ALA A 468 83.11 -24.64 2.80
#